data_AF-A0A444U071-F1
#
_entry.id   AF-A0A444U071-F1
#
_cell.length_a   1.000
_cell.length_b   1.000
_cell.length_c   1.000
_cell.angle_alpha   90.00
_cell.angle_beta   90.00
_cell.angle_gamma   90.00
#
_symmetry.space_group_name_H-M   'P 1'
#
loop_
_entity.id
_entity.type
_entity.pdbx_description
1 polymer ?
#
loop_
_entity_poly.entity_id
_entity_poly.type
_entity_poly.pdbx_seq_one_letter_code
_entity_poly.pdbx_strand_id
1 'polypeptide(L)'
;MDSGAEVFSLHPNCQGGDHYLSAFGNVYIIFQSKGTYHRTSNMNKDSDGVDFPLHSACRDGLYYWGIDSYYYFVKPDDKWGVQYYRCTNFNTNQDPDTFSFHSDVVNFLPGGLSISQGSAFGKWENIKTISNDSAQPLKWTKKITKKVGYTKEKMSSMEHNWKISMSATYQAGDLTAAFAKYQFSLSAEYGGTSINTEKEDWSEATEVEESIEMTIQPNEKVYIWQYNLGFGKESVLFCRDLKITKTSTPPTEIPLPPSTQ
;
A
#
# COMPACT_ATOMS: atom_id res chain seq x y z
N MET A 1 22.86 3.96 -17.82
CA MET A 1 23.22 5.02 -16.85
C MET A 1 23.48 6.28 -17.64
N ASP A 2 22.85 7.37 -17.24
CA ASP A 2 22.78 8.63 -17.98
C ASP A 2 24.07 9.44 -17.73
N SER A 3 25.17 9.05 -18.38
CA SER A 3 26.53 9.54 -18.07
C SER A 3 26.77 11.03 -18.37
N GLY A 4 25.76 11.74 -18.87
CA GLY A 4 25.76 13.19 -19.09
C GLY A 4 24.60 13.93 -18.42
N ALA A 5 23.84 13.28 -17.53
CA ALA A 5 22.76 13.95 -16.81
C ALA A 5 23.33 14.93 -15.77
N GLU A 6 23.00 16.20 -15.91
CA GLU A 6 23.31 17.24 -14.93
C GLU A 6 22.20 17.32 -13.89
N VAL A 7 22.57 17.28 -12.61
CA VAL A 7 21.63 17.42 -11.49
C VAL A 7 21.55 18.89 -11.10
N PHE A 8 20.35 19.45 -11.19
CA PHE A 8 20.07 20.83 -10.83
C PHE A 8 19.22 20.91 -9.56
N SER A 9 19.52 21.88 -8.70
CA SER A 9 18.62 22.22 -7.59
C SER A 9 17.38 22.92 -8.11
N LEU A 10 16.23 22.63 -7.48
CA LEU A 10 14.99 23.36 -7.73
C LEU A 10 15.11 24.78 -7.16
N HIS A 11 14.55 25.76 -7.88
CA HIS A 11 14.34 27.11 -7.37
C HIS A 11 13.47 27.05 -6.09
N PRO A 12 13.67 27.91 -5.08
CA PRO A 12 12.87 27.90 -3.86
C PRO A 12 11.35 27.92 -4.08
N ASN A 13 10.85 28.66 -5.09
CA ASN A 13 9.43 28.69 -5.43
C ASN A 13 8.91 27.37 -6.02
N CYS A 14 9.82 26.56 -6.59
CA CYS A 14 9.51 25.29 -7.21
C CYS A 14 9.72 24.11 -6.24
N GLN A 15 9.84 24.35 -4.93
CA GLN A 15 10.03 23.31 -3.92
C GLN A 15 8.75 23.09 -3.10
N GLY A 16 8.64 21.89 -2.49
CA GLY A 16 7.59 21.58 -1.53
C GLY A 16 6.18 21.42 -2.12
N GLY A 17 6.06 21.25 -3.43
CA GLY A 17 4.81 20.84 -4.07
C GLY A 17 4.43 19.39 -3.73
N ASP A 18 3.14 19.12 -3.69
CA ASP A 18 2.57 17.79 -3.49
C ASP A 18 2.72 16.93 -4.76
N HIS A 19 2.57 17.55 -5.94
CA HIS A 19 2.75 16.89 -7.23
C HIS A 19 3.45 17.77 -8.26
N TYR A 20 4.22 17.14 -9.13
CA TYR A 20 4.93 17.79 -10.24
C TYR A 20 4.53 17.10 -11.55
N LEU A 21 4.15 17.88 -12.55
CA LEU A 21 3.81 17.38 -13.88
C LEU A 21 4.28 18.33 -14.97
N SER A 22 4.43 17.82 -16.18
CA SER A 22 4.71 18.64 -17.36
C SER A 22 3.60 18.49 -18.40
N ALA A 23 3.17 19.61 -18.97
CA ALA A 23 2.21 19.70 -20.06
C ALA A 23 2.39 21.04 -20.77
N PHE A 24 1.90 21.20 -22.01
CA PHE A 24 1.95 22.48 -22.73
C PHE A 24 3.34 23.16 -22.74
N GLY A 25 4.43 22.36 -22.76
CA GLY A 25 5.81 22.88 -22.71
C GLY A 25 6.21 23.57 -21.39
N ASN A 26 5.42 23.42 -20.32
CA ASN A 26 5.68 23.98 -19.00
C ASN A 26 5.72 22.88 -17.94
N VAL A 27 6.17 23.25 -16.74
CA VAL A 27 6.09 22.44 -15.53
C VAL A 27 5.09 23.06 -14.58
N TYR A 28 4.29 22.21 -13.94
CA TYR A 28 3.23 22.57 -13.01
C TYR A 28 3.49 21.89 -11.68
N ILE A 29 3.33 22.66 -10.60
CA ILE A 29 3.60 22.22 -9.24
C ILE A 29 2.33 22.44 -8.44
N ILE A 30 1.70 21.36 -7.99
CA ILE A 30 0.43 21.37 -7.29
C ILE A 30 0.70 21.55 -5.79
N PHE A 31 0.00 22.50 -5.16
CA PHE A 31 -0.02 22.70 -3.71
C PHE A 31 -1.46 22.53 -3.22
N GLN A 32 -1.87 21.30 -2.94
CA GLN A 32 -3.24 20.93 -2.59
C GLN A 32 -3.71 21.65 -1.32
N SER A 33 -2.88 21.67 -0.29
CA SER A 33 -3.18 22.36 0.99
C SER A 33 -3.41 23.87 0.82
N LYS A 34 -2.77 24.49 -0.18
CA LYS A 34 -2.94 25.91 -0.53
C LYS A 34 -4.09 26.14 -1.51
N GLY A 35 -4.54 25.09 -2.20
CA GLY A 35 -5.51 25.19 -3.30
C GLY A 35 -4.99 26.00 -4.48
N THR A 36 -3.68 25.94 -4.75
CA THR A 36 -3.01 26.65 -5.85
C THR A 36 -2.08 25.72 -6.62
N TYR A 37 -1.73 26.12 -7.84
CA TYR A 37 -0.62 25.52 -8.57
C TYR A 37 0.32 26.60 -9.11
N HIS A 38 1.58 26.26 -9.19
CA HIS A 38 2.62 27.10 -9.75
C HIS A 38 2.97 26.58 -11.14
N ARG A 39 3.11 27.47 -12.14
CA ARG A 39 3.52 27.14 -13.50
C ARG A 39 4.82 27.85 -13.84
N THR A 40 5.80 27.11 -14.34
CA THR A 40 7.12 27.62 -14.74
C THR A 40 7.63 26.91 -15.98
N SER A 41 8.44 27.58 -16.80
CA SER A 41 9.10 26.95 -17.97
C SER A 41 10.43 26.28 -17.59
N ASN A 42 11.00 26.61 -16.41
CA ASN A 42 12.24 26.02 -15.93
C ASN A 42 12.27 26.01 -14.39
N MET A 43 12.23 24.81 -13.78
CA MET A 43 12.20 24.66 -12.33
C MET A 43 13.49 25.04 -11.59
N ASN A 44 14.65 25.11 -12.27
CA ASN A 44 15.90 25.56 -11.64
C ASN A 44 15.90 27.08 -11.44
N LYS A 45 15.34 27.82 -12.41
CA LYS A 45 15.39 29.28 -12.44
C LYS A 45 14.06 29.95 -12.10
N ASP A 46 13.00 29.18 -12.01
CA ASP A 46 11.62 29.65 -11.97
C ASP A 46 11.29 30.65 -13.11
N SER A 47 11.65 30.27 -14.33
CA SER A 47 11.45 31.14 -15.50
C SER A 47 9.97 31.26 -15.85
N ASP A 48 9.48 32.50 -15.98
CA ASP A 48 8.07 32.82 -16.25
C ASP A 48 7.09 32.27 -15.20
N GLY A 49 7.61 32.06 -13.98
CA GLY A 49 6.89 31.55 -12.83
C GLY A 49 5.64 32.34 -12.50
N VAL A 50 4.50 31.66 -12.38
CA VAL A 50 3.23 32.27 -11.99
C VAL A 50 2.38 31.31 -11.18
N ASP A 51 1.75 31.82 -10.14
CA ASP A 51 0.80 31.08 -9.32
C ASP A 51 -0.63 31.29 -9.83
N PHE A 52 -1.39 30.20 -9.88
CA PHE A 52 -2.80 30.21 -10.20
C PHE A 52 -3.61 29.50 -9.11
N PRO A 53 -4.85 29.94 -8.84
CA PRO A 53 -5.78 29.14 -8.07
C PRO A 53 -6.03 27.78 -8.74
N LEU A 54 -6.15 26.73 -7.94
CA LEU A 54 -6.75 25.47 -8.40
C LEU A 54 -8.26 25.60 -8.31
N HIS A 55 -8.94 25.30 -9.41
CA HIS A 55 -10.38 25.15 -9.42
C HIS A 55 -10.80 24.09 -8.40
N SER A 56 -11.91 24.29 -7.70
CA SER A 56 -12.37 23.38 -6.63
C SER A 56 -12.48 21.93 -7.09
N ALA A 57 -13.00 21.70 -8.30
CA ALA A 57 -13.09 20.37 -8.91
C ALA A 57 -11.74 19.68 -9.19
N CYS A 58 -10.62 20.39 -9.09
CA CYS A 58 -9.27 19.91 -9.39
C CYS A 58 -8.36 19.84 -8.15
N ARG A 59 -8.88 20.01 -6.93
CA ARG A 59 -8.05 20.10 -5.70
C ARG A 59 -7.74 18.76 -5.06
N ASP A 60 -8.65 17.80 -5.16
CA ASP A 60 -8.61 16.55 -4.38
C ASP A 60 -8.10 15.35 -5.20
N GLY A 61 -7.23 15.59 -6.19
CA GLY A 61 -6.65 14.50 -6.98
C GLY A 61 -5.63 13.69 -6.16
N LEU A 62 -5.62 12.38 -6.33
CA LEU A 62 -4.63 11.50 -5.66
C LEU A 62 -3.27 11.51 -6.39
N TYR A 63 -3.30 11.60 -7.72
CA TYR A 63 -2.12 11.61 -8.57
C TYR A 63 -2.38 12.54 -9.75
N TYR A 64 -1.47 13.46 -10.03
CA TYR A 64 -1.57 14.39 -11.16
C TYR A 64 -0.49 14.07 -12.20
N TRP A 65 -0.86 14.12 -13.48
CA TRP A 65 0.09 13.99 -14.58
C TRP A 65 -0.37 14.79 -15.80
N GLY A 66 0.55 15.03 -16.72
CA GLY A 66 0.29 15.74 -17.96
C GLY A 66 0.72 14.90 -19.16
N ILE A 67 -0.06 14.98 -20.24
CA ILE A 67 0.29 14.40 -21.54
C ILE A 67 -0.09 15.44 -22.59
N ASP A 68 0.89 15.85 -23.40
CA ASP A 68 0.75 16.85 -24.45
C ASP A 68 0.06 18.14 -23.97
N SER A 69 -1.20 18.33 -24.37
CA SER A 69 -2.04 19.50 -24.12
C SER A 69 -3.21 19.18 -23.18
N TYR A 70 -3.00 18.24 -22.26
CA TYR A 70 -4.00 17.86 -21.26
C TYR A 70 -3.37 17.64 -19.90
N TYR A 71 -4.13 18.01 -18.88
CA TYR A 71 -3.87 17.64 -17.52
C TYR A 71 -4.81 16.51 -17.09
N TYR A 72 -4.29 15.63 -16.25
CA TYR A 72 -5.00 14.50 -15.73
C TYR A 72 -4.79 14.38 -14.23
N PHE A 73 -5.79 13.85 -13.53
CA PHE A 73 -5.58 13.35 -12.19
C PHE A 73 -6.52 12.20 -11.83
N VAL A 74 -6.07 11.32 -10.95
CA VAL A 74 -6.93 10.27 -10.37
C VAL A 74 -7.83 10.92 -9.33
N LYS A 75 -9.15 10.70 -9.44
CA LYS A 75 -10.10 11.11 -8.42
C LYS A 75 -10.12 10.09 -7.26
N PRO A 76 -10.41 10.53 -6.03
CA PRO A 76 -10.73 9.61 -4.95
C PRO A 76 -11.86 8.66 -5.37
N ASP A 77 -11.83 7.43 -4.87
CA ASP A 77 -12.83 6.41 -5.16
C ASP A 77 -14.24 6.93 -4.85
N ASP A 78 -15.16 6.77 -5.80
CA ASP A 78 -16.56 7.11 -5.63
C ASP A 78 -17.47 5.92 -5.98
N LYS A 79 -18.79 6.13 -6.02
CA LYS A 79 -19.76 5.05 -6.30
C LYS A 79 -19.56 4.35 -7.66
N TRP A 80 -18.76 4.92 -8.55
CA TRP A 80 -18.43 4.39 -9.88
C TRP A 80 -17.04 3.77 -9.96
N GLY A 81 -16.34 3.66 -8.82
CA GLY A 81 -14.97 3.15 -8.74
C GLY A 81 -13.91 4.22 -9.02
N VAL A 82 -12.68 3.78 -9.26
CA VAL A 82 -11.56 4.68 -9.58
C VAL A 82 -11.75 5.30 -10.96
N GLN A 83 -11.74 6.62 -11.00
CA GLN A 83 -11.83 7.41 -12.22
C GLN A 83 -10.61 8.30 -12.35
N TYR A 84 -10.26 8.65 -13.58
CA TYR A 84 -9.37 9.77 -13.84
C TYR A 84 -10.11 10.90 -14.54
N TYR A 85 -9.74 12.11 -14.14
CA TYR A 85 -10.21 13.35 -14.69
C TYR A 85 -9.25 13.85 -15.75
N ARG A 86 -9.77 14.51 -16.79
CA ARG A 86 -8.99 15.25 -17.79
C ARG A 86 -9.52 16.67 -17.90
N CYS A 87 -8.64 17.66 -17.98
CA CYS A 87 -8.99 19.03 -18.36
C CYS A 87 -7.83 19.72 -19.11
N THR A 88 -8.09 20.90 -19.67
CA THR A 88 -7.09 21.71 -20.40
C THR A 88 -6.65 22.95 -19.63
N ASN A 89 -7.24 23.22 -18.45
CA ASN A 89 -6.87 24.30 -17.54
C ASN A 89 -7.30 23.99 -16.11
N PHE A 90 -6.36 23.84 -15.17
CA PHE A 90 -6.68 23.61 -13.75
C PHE A 90 -7.27 24.81 -13.01
N ASN A 91 -7.07 26.05 -13.50
CA ASN A 91 -7.61 27.25 -12.85
C ASN A 91 -9.09 27.45 -13.17
N THR A 92 -9.46 27.26 -14.44
CA THR A 92 -10.84 27.45 -14.93
C THR A 92 -11.62 26.16 -15.09
N ASN A 93 -10.97 25.00 -14.91
CA ASN A 93 -11.51 23.68 -15.16
C ASN A 93 -12.09 23.53 -16.58
N GLN A 94 -11.29 23.89 -17.57
CA GLN A 94 -11.71 23.94 -18.96
C GLN A 94 -11.72 22.55 -19.61
N ASP A 95 -12.72 22.30 -20.47
CA ASP A 95 -12.95 21.07 -21.22
C ASP A 95 -12.86 19.78 -20.37
N PRO A 96 -13.60 19.71 -19.25
CA PRO A 96 -13.48 18.61 -18.32
C PRO A 96 -14.11 17.34 -18.87
N ASP A 97 -13.46 16.21 -18.59
CA ASP A 97 -13.96 14.88 -18.92
C ASP A 97 -13.55 13.89 -17.82
N THR A 98 -14.28 12.79 -17.69
CA THR A 98 -14.03 11.78 -16.65
C THR A 98 -14.12 10.39 -17.25
N PHE A 99 -13.13 9.57 -16.96
CA PHE A 99 -12.95 8.24 -17.51
C PHE A 99 -12.76 7.22 -16.39
N SER A 100 -13.28 6.02 -16.57
CA SER A 100 -13.03 4.92 -15.64
C SER A 100 -11.70 4.24 -15.95
N PHE A 101 -11.00 3.78 -14.91
CA PHE A 101 -9.93 2.81 -15.09
C PHE A 101 -10.52 1.42 -15.36
N HIS A 102 -9.88 0.66 -16.24
CA HIS A 102 -10.11 -0.78 -16.29
C HIS A 102 -9.64 -1.42 -14.98
N SER A 103 -10.38 -2.40 -14.44
CA SER A 103 -10.07 -3.03 -13.14
C SER A 103 -8.64 -3.58 -13.07
N ASP A 104 -8.13 -4.09 -14.18
CA ASP A 104 -6.76 -4.61 -14.27
C ASP A 104 -5.70 -3.52 -14.11
N VAL A 105 -6.00 -2.27 -14.47
CA VAL A 105 -5.10 -1.13 -14.31
C VAL A 105 -5.15 -0.61 -12.88
N VAL A 106 -6.32 -0.67 -12.24
CA VAL A 106 -6.52 -0.18 -10.86
C VAL A 106 -5.53 -0.84 -9.91
N ASN A 107 -5.28 -2.16 -10.04
CA ASN A 107 -4.36 -2.90 -9.18
C ASN A 107 -2.91 -2.37 -9.12
N PHE A 108 -2.49 -1.58 -10.12
CA PHE A 108 -1.14 -0.99 -10.18
C PHE A 108 -1.05 0.40 -9.57
N LEU A 109 -2.19 1.06 -9.37
CA LEU A 109 -2.20 2.34 -8.69
C LEU A 109 -1.80 2.09 -7.23
N PRO A 110 -1.01 2.96 -6.60
CA PRO A 110 -0.85 2.87 -5.15
C PRO A 110 -2.24 3.06 -4.51
N GLY A 111 -2.66 2.12 -3.66
CA GLY A 111 -4.06 2.05 -3.19
C GLY A 111 -4.94 1.07 -3.93
N GLY A 112 -4.55 0.67 -5.14
CA GLY A 112 -5.35 -0.06 -6.09
C GLY A 112 -5.89 -1.39 -5.60
N LEU A 113 -5.04 -2.17 -4.93
CA LEU A 113 -5.42 -3.44 -4.31
C LEU A 113 -6.51 -3.28 -3.26
N SER A 114 -6.49 -2.19 -2.50
CA SER A 114 -7.52 -1.92 -1.51
C SER A 114 -8.86 -1.54 -2.12
N ILE A 115 -8.87 -1.13 -3.38
CA ILE A 115 -10.07 -0.79 -4.13
C ILE A 115 -10.67 -2.05 -4.77
N SER A 116 -9.82 -2.90 -5.37
CA SER A 116 -10.29 -4.12 -6.05
C SER A 116 -10.59 -5.27 -5.10
N GLN A 117 -9.83 -5.42 -4.01
CA GLN A 117 -9.95 -6.52 -3.04
C GLN A 117 -10.56 -6.09 -1.70
N GLY A 118 -10.70 -4.78 -1.48
CA GLY A 118 -11.12 -4.18 -0.20
C GLY A 118 -9.94 -3.79 0.69
N SER A 119 -10.21 -2.97 1.70
CA SER A 119 -9.19 -2.30 2.52
C SER A 119 -8.09 -3.25 3.02
N ALA A 120 -6.84 -2.79 2.93
CA ALA A 120 -5.71 -3.43 3.57
C ALA A 120 -5.94 -3.53 5.09
N PHE A 121 -5.56 -4.66 5.67
CA PHE A 121 -5.68 -4.89 7.11
C PHE A 121 -4.49 -5.69 7.64
N GLY A 122 -4.26 -5.54 8.94
CA GLY A 122 -3.48 -6.49 9.72
C GLY A 122 -4.28 -6.92 10.95
N LYS A 123 -4.32 -8.22 11.22
CA LYS A 123 -5.12 -8.80 12.30
C LYS A 123 -4.35 -9.88 13.05
N TRP A 124 -4.65 -10.00 14.35
CA TRP A 124 -4.26 -11.15 15.14
C TRP A 124 -5.29 -12.26 15.01
N GLU A 125 -4.85 -13.45 14.65
CA GLU A 125 -5.66 -14.65 14.53
C GLU A 125 -5.29 -15.64 15.63
N ASN A 126 -6.28 -16.15 16.37
CA ASN A 126 -6.04 -17.16 17.39
C ASN A 126 -5.80 -18.51 16.72
N ILE A 127 -4.57 -19.00 16.74
CA ILE A 127 -4.21 -20.29 16.14
C ILE A 127 -4.26 -21.42 17.17
N LYS A 128 -4.20 -21.10 18.46
CA LYS A 128 -4.33 -22.08 19.53
C LYS A 128 -4.88 -21.46 20.81
N THR A 129 -5.73 -22.23 21.50
CA THR A 129 -6.13 -21.99 22.88
C THR A 129 -5.77 -23.20 23.73
N ILE A 130 -5.26 -22.96 24.93
CA ILE A 130 -4.88 -23.99 25.90
C ILE A 130 -5.55 -23.61 27.23
N SER A 131 -6.23 -24.56 27.86
CA SER A 131 -6.76 -24.41 29.22
C SER A 131 -6.05 -25.36 30.18
N ASN A 132 -5.78 -24.89 31.39
CA ASN A 132 -5.46 -25.75 32.51
C ASN A 132 -6.61 -25.72 33.51
N ASP A 133 -7.54 -26.65 33.37
CA ASP A 133 -8.71 -26.75 34.27
C ASP A 133 -8.41 -27.56 35.54
N SER A 134 -7.13 -27.87 35.81
CA SER A 134 -6.69 -28.62 36.99
C SER A 134 -6.30 -27.70 38.14
N ALA A 135 -6.18 -28.29 39.35
CA ALA A 135 -5.72 -27.59 40.55
C ALA A 135 -4.19 -27.43 40.63
N GLN A 136 -3.43 -27.96 39.67
CA GLN A 136 -1.96 -27.96 39.67
C GLN A 136 -1.40 -27.24 38.43
N PRO A 137 -0.22 -26.61 38.51
CA PRO A 137 0.42 -26.02 37.34
C PRO A 137 0.68 -27.07 36.25
N LEU A 138 0.29 -26.77 35.02
CA LEU A 138 0.53 -27.61 33.85
C LEU A 138 1.82 -27.16 33.17
N LYS A 139 2.87 -27.96 33.26
CA LYS A 139 4.04 -27.80 32.40
C LYS A 139 3.68 -28.28 31.00
N TRP A 140 3.71 -27.38 30.04
CA TRP A 140 3.28 -27.63 28.67
C TRP A 140 4.45 -27.41 27.72
N THR A 141 4.84 -28.46 27.01
CA THR A 141 5.83 -28.44 25.94
C THR A 141 5.23 -29.12 24.73
N LYS A 142 4.87 -28.35 23.69
CA LYS A 142 4.37 -28.92 22.44
C LYS A 142 4.86 -28.13 21.24
N LYS A 143 4.83 -28.80 20.10
CA LYS A 143 4.95 -28.17 18.79
C LYS A 143 3.64 -27.51 18.42
N ILE A 144 3.72 -26.26 17.97
CA ILE A 144 2.64 -25.53 17.34
C ILE A 144 2.97 -25.40 15.87
N THR A 145 2.00 -25.74 15.03
CA THR A 145 2.06 -25.49 13.59
C THR A 145 1.52 -24.10 13.33
N LYS A 146 2.32 -23.25 12.67
CA LYS A 146 1.93 -21.92 12.19
C LYS A 146 2.13 -21.86 10.68
N LYS A 147 1.36 -21.01 10.00
CA LYS A 147 1.54 -20.79 8.56
C LYS A 147 2.49 -19.61 8.36
N VAL A 148 3.53 -19.73 7.55
CA VAL A 148 4.48 -18.63 7.27
C VAL A 148 4.62 -18.47 5.78
N GLY A 149 4.59 -17.23 5.29
CA GLY A 149 4.76 -16.93 3.88
C GLY A 149 3.54 -16.27 3.25
N TYR A 150 3.53 -16.23 1.92
CA TYR A 150 2.57 -15.55 1.08
C TYR A 150 1.73 -16.53 0.26
N THR A 151 0.42 -16.35 0.19
CA THR A 151 -0.46 -17.22 -0.62
C THR A 151 -0.52 -16.75 -2.07
N LYS A 152 0.31 -17.32 -2.96
CA LYS A 152 0.37 -16.86 -4.36
C LYS A 152 -0.92 -17.15 -5.11
N GLU A 153 -1.55 -18.31 -4.90
CA GLU A 153 -2.76 -18.70 -5.65
C GLU A 153 -3.87 -17.64 -5.55
N LYS A 154 -4.06 -17.06 -4.36
CA LYS A 154 -5.11 -16.06 -4.11
C LYS A 154 -4.89 -14.75 -4.87
N MET A 155 -3.65 -14.45 -5.25
CA MET A 155 -3.26 -13.19 -5.89
C MET A 155 -2.85 -13.41 -7.36
N SER A 156 -2.55 -14.65 -7.76
CA SER A 156 -2.14 -15.03 -9.12
C SER A 156 -3.19 -14.72 -10.20
N SER A 157 -4.47 -14.66 -9.84
CA SER A 157 -5.55 -14.20 -10.74
C SER A 157 -5.35 -12.76 -11.21
N MET A 158 -4.61 -11.95 -10.47
CA MET A 158 -4.24 -10.58 -10.88
C MET A 158 -3.21 -10.58 -12.01
N GLU A 159 -2.35 -11.60 -12.09
CA GLU A 159 -1.35 -11.73 -13.15
C GLU A 159 -1.95 -12.34 -14.42
N HIS A 160 -3.10 -13.01 -14.35
CA HIS A 160 -3.74 -13.72 -15.47
C HIS A 160 -3.97 -12.83 -16.70
N ASN A 161 -4.39 -11.59 -16.48
CA ASN A 161 -4.68 -10.63 -17.56
C ASN A 161 -3.40 -10.01 -18.14
N TRP A 162 -2.23 -10.35 -17.59
CA TRP A 162 -0.95 -9.74 -17.96
C TRP A 162 -0.03 -10.78 -18.59
N LYS A 163 0.23 -10.63 -19.89
CA LYS A 163 1.32 -11.35 -20.56
C LYS A 163 2.64 -10.62 -20.29
N ILE A 164 3.12 -10.66 -19.05
CA ILE A 164 4.47 -10.19 -18.73
C ILE A 164 5.42 -11.32 -19.05
N SER A 165 6.37 -11.08 -19.97
CA SER A 165 7.46 -12.01 -20.20
C SER A 165 8.39 -11.99 -18.99
N MET A 166 8.09 -12.82 -18.00
CA MET A 166 8.95 -13.01 -16.84
C MET A 166 10.24 -13.67 -17.30
N SER A 167 11.39 -13.07 -16.98
CA SER A 167 12.68 -13.72 -17.22
C SER A 167 12.79 -14.99 -16.38
N ALA A 168 13.69 -15.90 -16.73
CA ALA A 168 13.88 -17.17 -16.01
C ALA A 168 14.14 -17.04 -14.50
N THR A 169 14.51 -15.85 -14.03
CA THR A 169 14.75 -15.51 -12.62
C THR A 169 13.49 -15.25 -11.81
N TYR A 170 12.36 -14.91 -12.44
CA TYR A 170 11.12 -14.62 -11.73
C TYR A 170 10.05 -15.66 -12.05
N GLN A 171 9.37 -16.14 -11.02
CA GLN A 171 8.25 -17.05 -11.12
C GLN A 171 6.93 -16.27 -11.07
N ALA A 172 5.84 -16.91 -11.53
CA ALA A 172 4.50 -16.38 -11.30
C ALA A 172 4.26 -16.16 -9.79
N GLY A 173 3.58 -15.07 -9.46
CA GLY A 173 3.32 -14.62 -8.10
C GLY A 173 4.39 -13.70 -7.51
N ASP A 174 5.63 -13.68 -8.03
CA ASP A 174 6.69 -12.83 -7.48
C ASP A 174 6.38 -11.33 -7.67
N LEU A 175 5.71 -11.00 -8.78
CA LEU A 175 5.28 -9.65 -9.05
C LEU A 175 4.11 -9.24 -8.13
N THR A 176 3.12 -10.11 -7.95
CA THR A 176 2.02 -9.83 -6.98
C THR A 176 2.51 -9.73 -5.54
N ALA A 177 3.51 -10.52 -5.13
CA ALA A 177 4.15 -10.39 -3.83
C ALA A 177 4.80 -9.01 -3.67
N ALA A 178 5.55 -8.54 -4.69
CA ALA A 178 6.15 -7.21 -4.67
C ALA A 178 5.09 -6.09 -4.60
N PHE A 179 3.99 -6.20 -5.34
CA PHE A 179 2.89 -5.23 -5.27
C PHE A 179 2.20 -5.22 -3.92
N ALA A 180 1.85 -6.38 -3.37
CA ALA A 180 1.24 -6.48 -2.04
C ALA A 180 2.16 -5.92 -0.96
N LYS A 181 3.47 -6.21 -1.04
CA LYS A 181 4.50 -5.66 -0.15
C LYS A 181 4.51 -4.14 -0.18
N TYR A 182 4.58 -3.55 -1.37
CA TYR A 182 4.57 -2.10 -1.55
C TYR A 182 3.25 -1.50 -1.04
N GLN A 183 2.12 -2.11 -1.36
CA GLN A 183 0.80 -1.66 -0.93
C GLN A 183 0.65 -1.61 0.60
N PHE A 184 1.14 -2.62 1.33
CA PHE A 184 1.09 -2.61 2.81
C PHE A 184 1.93 -1.48 3.43
N SER A 185 2.98 -1.03 2.73
CA SER A 185 3.85 0.07 3.17
C SER A 185 3.23 1.45 2.97
N LEU A 186 2.20 1.58 2.12
CA LEU A 186 1.50 2.84 1.93
C LEU A 186 0.73 3.24 3.20
N SER A 187 0.48 4.53 3.38
CA SER A 187 -0.38 4.99 4.47
C SER A 187 -1.84 4.60 4.23
N ALA A 188 -2.65 4.67 5.29
CA ALA A 188 -4.09 4.43 5.19
C ALA A 188 -4.79 5.38 4.19
N GLU A 189 -4.29 6.60 4.03
CA GLU A 189 -4.75 7.56 3.02
C GLU A 189 -4.63 7.01 1.59
N TYR A 190 -3.54 6.29 1.32
CA TYR A 190 -3.30 5.61 0.04
C TYR A 190 -3.70 4.12 0.09
N GLY A 191 -4.62 3.76 0.98
CA GLY A 191 -5.16 2.40 1.08
C GLY A 191 -4.17 1.34 1.56
N GLY A 192 -3.10 1.71 2.27
CA GLY A 192 -2.17 0.76 2.91
C GLY A 192 -2.35 0.67 4.43
N THR A 193 -1.34 0.12 5.10
CA THR A 193 -1.32 -0.10 6.56
C THR A 193 -0.10 0.53 7.27
N SER A 194 0.74 1.26 6.56
CA SER A 194 1.97 1.91 7.06
C SER A 194 2.96 0.96 7.73
N ILE A 195 3.14 -0.25 7.21
CA ILE A 195 4.01 -1.27 7.82
C ILE A 195 5.11 -1.73 6.88
N ASN A 196 6.28 -2.02 7.46
CA ASN A 196 7.40 -2.63 6.75
C ASN A 196 7.38 -4.15 6.98
N THR A 197 7.33 -4.89 5.87
CA THR A 197 7.29 -6.36 5.79
C THR A 197 8.55 -6.96 5.16
N GLU A 198 9.66 -6.22 5.09
CA GLU A 198 10.92 -6.66 4.50
C GLU A 198 11.53 -7.88 5.19
N LYS A 199 11.26 -8.03 6.49
CA LYS A 199 11.76 -9.16 7.29
C LYS A 199 10.84 -10.37 7.26
N GLU A 200 9.66 -10.24 6.64
CA GLU A 200 8.71 -11.34 6.49
C GLU A 200 9.02 -12.19 5.26
N ASP A 201 8.53 -13.43 5.28
CA ASP A 201 8.70 -14.37 4.19
C ASP A 201 7.65 -14.11 3.09
N TRP A 202 8.12 -13.80 1.89
CA TRP A 202 7.28 -13.58 0.71
C TRP A 202 7.31 -14.77 -0.27
N SER A 203 7.92 -15.89 0.11
CA SER A 203 7.79 -17.15 -0.61
C SER A 203 6.42 -17.79 -0.40
N GLU A 204 6.12 -18.86 -1.14
CA GLU A 204 4.83 -19.55 -1.01
C GLU A 204 4.59 -19.98 0.44
N ALA A 205 3.37 -19.78 0.93
CA ALA A 205 3.05 -20.04 2.32
C ALA A 205 3.19 -21.54 2.66
N THR A 206 3.94 -21.83 3.72
CA THR A 206 4.17 -23.19 4.22
C THR A 206 3.77 -23.31 5.69
N GLU A 207 3.61 -24.55 6.15
CA GLU A 207 3.44 -24.84 7.58
C GLU A 207 4.79 -25.05 8.25
N VAL A 208 5.03 -24.32 9.34
CA VAL A 208 6.25 -24.39 10.14
C VAL A 208 5.90 -24.83 11.56
N GLU A 209 6.61 -25.83 12.06
CA GLU A 209 6.49 -26.26 13.46
C GLU A 209 7.44 -25.46 14.35
N GLU A 210 6.92 -24.93 15.46
CA GLU A 210 7.69 -24.26 16.50
C GLU A 210 7.42 -24.93 17.85
N SER A 211 8.49 -25.30 18.56
CA SER A 211 8.38 -25.86 19.91
C SER A 211 8.24 -24.74 20.92
N ILE A 212 7.16 -24.75 21.69
CA ILE A 212 6.91 -23.79 22.76
C ILE A 212 6.85 -24.53 24.09
N GLU A 213 7.58 -24.01 25.08
CA GLU A 213 7.58 -24.48 26.46
C GLU A 213 7.07 -23.38 27.39
N MET A 214 6.06 -23.68 28.21
CA MET A 214 5.54 -22.77 29.22
C MET A 214 4.87 -23.52 30.38
N THR A 215 4.65 -22.83 31.49
CA THR A 215 3.87 -23.34 32.62
C THR A 215 2.57 -22.56 32.74
N ILE A 216 1.44 -23.26 32.67
CA ILE A 216 0.09 -22.69 32.75
C ILE A 216 -0.45 -22.89 34.16
N GLN A 217 -0.86 -21.83 34.85
CA GLN A 217 -1.33 -21.93 36.23
C GLN A 217 -2.70 -22.62 36.33
N PRO A 218 -3.09 -23.13 37.52
CA PRO A 218 -4.42 -23.68 37.75
C PRO A 218 -5.54 -22.72 37.32
N ASN A 219 -6.55 -23.26 36.62
CA ASN A 219 -7.72 -22.53 36.10
C ASN A 219 -7.38 -21.38 35.13
N GLU A 220 -6.22 -21.43 34.48
CA GLU A 220 -5.77 -20.42 33.52
C GLU A 220 -5.99 -20.86 32.07
N LYS A 221 -6.24 -19.88 31.19
CA LYS A 221 -6.27 -20.07 29.74
C LYS A 221 -5.20 -19.24 29.07
N VAL A 222 -4.56 -19.82 28.07
CA VAL A 222 -3.53 -19.18 27.26
C VAL A 222 -3.94 -19.24 25.79
N TYR A 223 -3.70 -18.15 25.09
CA TYR A 223 -4.07 -17.94 23.70
C TYR A 223 -2.81 -17.63 22.91
N ILE A 224 -2.58 -18.38 21.83
CA ILE A 224 -1.47 -18.19 20.91
C ILE A 224 -2.03 -17.55 19.64
N TRP A 225 -1.48 -16.38 19.32
CA TRP A 225 -1.91 -15.52 18.23
C TRP A 225 -0.84 -15.44 17.17
N GLN A 226 -1.25 -15.41 15.91
CA GLN A 226 -0.41 -15.11 14.77
C GLN A 226 -0.92 -13.86 14.06
N TYR A 227 0.00 -12.98 13.67
CA TYR A 227 -0.37 -11.77 12.95
C TYR A 227 -0.38 -12.01 11.44
N ASN A 228 -1.48 -11.63 10.79
CA ASN A 228 -1.69 -11.85 9.36
C ASN A 228 -2.07 -10.52 8.69
N LEU A 229 -1.55 -10.31 7.47
CA LEU A 229 -1.93 -9.18 6.62
C LEU A 229 -2.82 -9.64 5.47
N GLY A 230 -3.67 -8.74 4.98
CA GLY A 230 -4.64 -9.06 3.96
C GLY A 230 -5.31 -7.86 3.34
N PHE A 231 -6.17 -8.14 2.36
CA PHE A 231 -7.03 -7.16 1.71
C PHE A 231 -8.49 -7.63 1.83
N GLY A 232 -9.38 -6.72 2.21
CA GLY A 232 -10.79 -7.01 2.43
C GLY A 232 -11.01 -8.10 3.48
N LYS A 233 -11.33 -9.32 3.02
CA LYS A 233 -11.55 -10.49 3.90
C LYS A 233 -10.42 -11.52 3.81
N GLU A 234 -9.53 -11.38 2.83
CA GLU A 234 -8.54 -12.39 2.48
C GLU A 234 -7.20 -12.08 3.14
N SER A 235 -6.73 -12.99 3.99
CA SER A 235 -5.34 -12.97 4.48
C SER A 235 -4.42 -13.53 3.41
N VAL A 236 -3.35 -12.79 3.10
CA VAL A 236 -2.39 -13.11 2.04
C VAL A 236 -0.96 -13.27 2.53
N LEU A 237 -0.58 -12.61 3.63
CA LEU A 237 0.74 -12.77 4.27
C LEU A 237 0.56 -13.23 5.72
N PHE A 238 1.24 -14.31 6.08
CA PHE A 238 1.23 -14.86 7.43
C PHE A 238 2.57 -14.59 8.10
N CYS A 239 2.58 -13.73 9.12
CA CYS A 239 3.81 -13.25 9.72
C CYS A 239 4.45 -14.34 10.58
N ARG A 240 5.77 -14.31 10.68
CA ARG A 240 6.53 -15.37 11.34
C ARG A 240 6.37 -15.38 12.87
N ASP A 241 6.12 -14.24 13.49
CA ASP A 241 6.17 -14.13 14.95
C ASP A 241 4.82 -14.46 15.61
N LEU A 242 4.88 -15.15 16.74
CA LEU A 242 3.72 -15.51 17.56
C LEU A 242 3.63 -14.62 18.80
N LYS A 243 2.41 -14.37 19.27
CA LYS A 243 2.15 -13.69 20.54
C LYS A 243 1.30 -14.55 21.45
N ILE A 244 1.69 -14.64 22.71
CA ILE A 244 1.02 -15.45 23.72
C ILE A 244 0.36 -14.52 24.74
N THR A 245 -0.94 -14.69 24.99
CA THR A 245 -1.70 -13.89 25.97
C THR A 245 -2.53 -14.79 26.90
N LYS A 246 -2.98 -14.21 28.01
CA LYS A 246 -3.86 -14.88 29.00
C LYS A 246 -5.34 -14.52 28.82
N THR A 247 -5.64 -13.64 27.88
CA THR A 247 -6.99 -13.14 27.59
C THR A 247 -7.42 -13.58 26.20
N SER A 248 -8.71 -13.84 26.03
CA SER A 248 -9.30 -14.17 24.72
C SER A 248 -9.38 -12.97 23.77
N THR A 249 -9.10 -11.76 24.27
CA THR A 249 -9.03 -10.55 23.44
C THR A 249 -7.75 -10.58 22.60
N PRO A 250 -7.84 -10.38 21.27
CA PRO A 250 -6.67 -10.27 20.42
C PRO A 250 -5.72 -9.15 20.89
N PRO A 251 -4.40 -9.31 20.75
CA PRO A 251 -3.47 -8.23 21.01
C PRO A 251 -3.77 -7.00 20.13
N THR A 252 -3.45 -5.80 20.62
CA THR A 252 -3.64 -4.54 19.88
C THR A 252 -2.36 -4.02 19.23
N GLU A 253 -1.20 -4.44 19.75
CA GLU A 253 0.11 -4.08 19.22
C GLU A 253 0.34 -4.72 17.85
N ILE A 254 0.82 -3.94 16.89
CA ILE A 254 1.25 -4.41 15.57
C ILE A 254 2.71 -4.89 15.73
N PRO A 255 3.03 -6.17 15.42
CA PRO A 255 4.36 -6.73 15.65
C PRO A 255 5.37 -6.35 14.55
N LEU A 256 4.95 -5.56 13.57
CA LEU A 256 5.75 -5.14 12.43
C LEU A 256 6.19 -3.67 12.60
N PRO A 257 7.43 -3.33 12.19
CA PRO A 257 7.88 -1.94 12.23
C PRO A 257 7.07 -1.06 11.28
N PRO A 258 6.95 0.25 11.58
CA PRO A 258 6.34 1.18 10.64
C PRO A 258 7.15 1.27 9.35
N SER A 259 6.48 1.50 8.23
CA SER A 259 7.15 1.87 6.98
C SER A 259 7.77 3.26 7.12
N THR A 260 9.07 3.38 6.82
CA THR A 260 9.70 4.68 6.59
C THR A 260 9.25 5.18 5.22
N GLN A 261 8.49 6.28 5.18
CA GLN A 261 8.27 7.03 3.95
C GLN A 261 9.55 7.77 3.55
#